data_AF-A0A7M1XI46-F1
#
_entry.id   AF-A0A7M1XI46-F1
#
_cell.length_a   1.000
_cell.length_b   1.000
_cell.length_c   1.000
_cell.angle_alpha   90.00
_cell.angle_beta   90.00
_cell.angle_gamma   90.00
#
_symmetry.space_group_name_H-M   'P 1'
#
loop_
_entity.id
_entity.type
_entity.pdbx_description
1 polymer ?
#
loop_
_entity_poly.entity_id
_entity_poly.type
_entity_poly.pdbx_seq_one_letter_code
_entity_poly.pdbx_strand_id
1 'polypeptide(L)'
;MFKKSFIVETSAHHIHVTKEALDYLFDGQELNVMKMLSQPGQFASDKKLDVIYHASYLDKETNQIVHKDQIIKGMRILGPVRKENQIEISMTEARALKANVPVRESGDLEGSCPVTLYNPKNGKKFECDKGMIVAKRHIHMSIEDARNFHVKNGDIVAVKIISSNGRSAILGDTIIRVSENYALAMHIDTDESNAVGGASIGVEGYIVKVEV
;
A
#
# COMPACT_ATOMS: atom_id res chain seq x y z
N MET A 1 22.29 -14.26 21.53
CA MET A 1 20.96 -13.61 21.53
C MET A 1 20.34 -13.86 20.16
N PHE A 2 19.27 -14.65 20.06
CA PHE A 2 18.54 -14.74 18.79
C PHE A 2 18.04 -13.34 18.44
N LYS A 3 18.36 -12.82 17.26
CA LYS A 3 17.80 -11.55 16.81
C LYS A 3 16.30 -11.78 16.63
N LYS A 4 15.48 -10.97 17.32
CA LYS A 4 14.02 -10.99 17.14
C LYS A 4 13.72 -10.62 15.68
N SER A 5 12.89 -11.42 15.04
CA SER A 5 12.49 -11.25 13.64
C SER A 5 10.99 -11.10 13.50
N PHE A 6 10.58 -10.68 12.32
CA PHE A 6 9.19 -10.61 11.90
C PHE A 6 9.09 -10.92 10.41
N ILE A 7 7.91 -11.37 9.99
CA ILE A 7 7.63 -11.60 8.58
C ILE A 7 7.69 -10.29 7.80
N VAL A 8 8.24 -10.33 6.60
CA VAL A 8 8.15 -9.26 5.61
C VAL A 8 7.19 -9.68 4.52
N GLU A 9 6.18 -8.85 4.28
CA GLU A 9 5.11 -9.13 3.33
C GLU A 9 5.07 -8.10 2.21
N THR A 10 4.86 -8.60 1.00
CA THR A 10 4.68 -7.77 -0.18
C THR A 10 3.23 -7.31 -0.27
N SER A 11 3.02 -6.00 -0.30
CA SER A 11 1.74 -5.37 -0.60
C SER A 11 1.66 -5.08 -2.09
N ALA A 12 0.88 -5.87 -2.81
CA ALA A 12 0.50 -5.55 -4.18
C ALA A 12 -0.45 -4.34 -4.19
N HIS A 13 -0.56 -3.67 -5.33
CA HIS A 13 -1.44 -2.53 -5.50
C HIS A 13 -2.90 -2.87 -5.11
N HIS A 14 -3.56 -1.97 -4.39
CA HIS A 14 -4.89 -2.28 -3.87
C HIS A 14 -5.68 -1.02 -3.51
N ILE A 15 -6.96 -1.24 -3.21
CA ILE A 15 -7.92 -0.17 -2.89
C ILE A 15 -8.58 -0.50 -1.55
N HIS A 16 -8.66 0.50 -0.69
CA HIS A 16 -9.64 0.56 0.38
C HIS A 16 -10.77 1.50 -0.02
N VAL A 17 -12.01 1.11 0.26
CA VAL A 17 -13.19 1.88 -0.13
C VAL A 17 -14.02 2.26 1.09
N THR A 18 -14.73 3.38 0.98
CA THR A 18 -15.81 3.75 1.89
C THR A 18 -17.05 2.91 1.66
N LYS A 19 -17.99 2.93 2.62
CA LYS A 19 -19.31 2.32 2.44
C LYS A 19 -20.07 2.99 1.29
N GLU A 20 -20.00 4.31 1.19
CA GLU A 20 -20.63 5.09 0.11
C GLU A 20 -20.12 4.68 -1.28
N ALA A 21 -18.79 4.67 -1.46
CA ALA A 21 -18.20 4.29 -2.74
C ALA A 21 -18.52 2.83 -3.09
N LEU A 22 -18.48 1.92 -2.11
CA LEU A 22 -18.85 0.52 -2.31
C LEU A 22 -20.31 0.40 -2.77
N ASP A 23 -21.24 1.02 -2.05
CA ASP A 23 -22.67 0.93 -2.33
C ASP A 23 -23.01 1.50 -3.69
N TYR A 24 -22.40 2.63 -4.06
CA TYR A 24 -22.58 3.21 -5.37
C TYR A 24 -21.98 2.33 -6.48
N LEU A 25 -20.72 1.91 -6.36
CA LEU A 25 -19.99 1.18 -7.40
C LEU A 25 -20.50 -0.25 -7.59
N PHE A 26 -21.04 -0.88 -6.54
CA PHE A 26 -21.47 -2.28 -6.54
C PHE A 26 -22.96 -2.47 -6.18
N ASP A 27 -23.78 -1.44 -6.33
CA ASP A 27 -25.25 -1.52 -6.18
C ASP A 27 -25.66 -2.08 -4.79
N GLY A 28 -25.00 -1.62 -3.74
CA GLY A 28 -25.24 -2.04 -2.35
C GLY A 28 -24.69 -3.41 -1.96
N GLN A 29 -23.96 -4.11 -2.84
CA GLN A 29 -23.35 -5.40 -2.51
C GLN A 29 -22.22 -5.26 -1.49
N GLU A 30 -22.16 -6.20 -0.54
CA GLU A 30 -21.10 -6.25 0.46
C GLU A 30 -19.78 -6.79 -0.09
N LEU A 31 -18.67 -6.53 0.62
CA LEU A 31 -17.38 -7.15 0.32
C LEU A 31 -17.39 -8.60 0.79
N ASN A 32 -17.17 -9.55 -0.12
CA ASN A 32 -16.99 -10.95 0.25
C ASN A 32 -15.52 -11.21 0.59
N VAL A 33 -15.28 -12.09 1.57
CA VAL A 33 -13.92 -12.54 1.92
C VAL A 33 -13.45 -13.55 0.86
N MET A 34 -12.42 -13.19 0.09
CA MET A 34 -11.72 -14.12 -0.80
C MET A 34 -10.54 -14.79 -0.09
N LYS A 35 -9.77 -14.00 0.68
CA LYS A 35 -8.59 -14.47 1.42
C LYS A 35 -8.33 -13.56 2.62
N MET A 36 -8.15 -14.14 3.81
CA MET A 36 -7.69 -13.38 4.99
C MET A 36 -6.24 -12.93 4.82
N LEU A 37 -5.94 -11.73 5.30
CA LEU A 37 -4.59 -11.18 5.35
C LEU A 37 -3.95 -11.46 6.73
N SER A 38 -2.67 -11.15 6.85
CA SER A 38 -1.90 -11.30 8.09
C SER A 38 -2.42 -10.41 9.23
N GLN A 39 -2.89 -9.21 8.89
CA GLN A 39 -3.46 -8.29 9.86
C GLN A 39 -4.87 -8.75 10.29
N PRO A 40 -5.15 -8.87 11.60
CA PRO A 40 -6.42 -9.35 12.12
C PRO A 40 -7.63 -8.62 11.52
N GLY A 41 -8.60 -9.40 11.01
CA GLY A 41 -9.83 -8.87 10.42
C GLY A 41 -9.69 -8.22 9.05
N GLN A 42 -8.47 -8.08 8.49
CA GLN A 42 -8.27 -7.58 7.12
C GLN A 42 -8.37 -8.73 6.12
N PHE A 43 -8.94 -8.46 4.94
CA PHE A 43 -9.10 -9.48 3.90
C PHE A 43 -9.02 -8.90 2.49
N ALA A 44 -8.58 -9.70 1.53
CA ALA A 44 -8.77 -9.43 0.11
C ALA A 44 -10.17 -9.84 -0.32
N SER A 45 -10.86 -8.97 -1.05
CA SER A 45 -12.21 -9.23 -1.57
C SER A 45 -12.20 -9.84 -2.98
N ASP A 46 -13.27 -10.53 -3.35
CA ASP A 46 -13.49 -10.97 -4.73
C ASP A 46 -13.66 -9.79 -5.71
N LYS A 47 -14.02 -8.61 -5.19
CA LYS A 47 -14.22 -7.37 -5.94
C LYS A 47 -12.91 -6.70 -6.35
N LYS A 48 -12.98 -6.10 -7.54
CA LYS A 48 -11.90 -5.32 -8.17
C LYS A 48 -12.48 -4.09 -8.83
N LEU A 49 -11.68 -3.03 -8.91
CA LEU A 49 -11.97 -1.80 -9.64
C LEU A 49 -10.79 -1.47 -10.54
N ASP A 50 -11.05 -0.73 -11.60
CA ASP A 50 -10.01 0.00 -12.31
C ASP A 50 -9.86 1.39 -11.67
N VAL A 51 -8.64 1.93 -11.68
CA VAL A 51 -8.35 3.29 -11.22
C VAL A 51 -7.97 4.12 -12.43
N ILE A 52 -8.70 5.21 -12.65
CA ILE A 52 -8.44 6.17 -13.72
C ILE A 52 -7.75 7.39 -13.12
N TYR A 53 -6.59 7.73 -13.67
CA TYR A 53 -5.89 8.97 -13.39
C TYR A 53 -5.98 9.89 -14.62
N HIS A 54 -6.53 11.08 -14.42
CA HIS A 54 -6.68 12.11 -15.47
C HIS A 54 -5.38 12.89 -15.64
N ALA A 55 -4.41 12.27 -16.33
CA ALA A 55 -3.08 12.85 -16.47
C ALA A 55 -3.11 14.13 -17.32
N SER A 56 -2.40 15.15 -16.84
CA SER A 56 -2.11 16.37 -17.58
C SER A 56 -0.60 16.59 -17.54
N TYR A 57 0.06 16.55 -18.70
CA TYR A 57 1.51 16.70 -18.77
C TYR A 57 1.95 17.44 -20.04
N LEU A 58 3.12 18.09 -19.97
CA LEU A 58 3.75 18.70 -21.13
C LEU A 58 4.33 17.60 -22.03
N ASP A 59 3.87 17.55 -23.27
CA ASP A 59 4.49 16.77 -24.32
C ASP A 59 5.76 17.48 -24.81
N LYS A 60 6.91 16.80 -24.70
CA LYS A 60 8.22 17.40 -25.00
C LYS A 60 8.51 17.58 -26.48
N GLU A 61 7.81 16.84 -27.35
CA GLU A 61 8.02 16.91 -28.79
C GLU A 61 7.21 18.04 -29.40
N THR A 62 5.97 18.20 -28.94
CA THR A 62 5.02 19.20 -29.44
C THR A 62 4.99 20.49 -28.63
N ASN A 63 5.56 20.48 -27.42
CA ASN A 63 5.48 21.56 -26.43
C ASN A 63 4.05 21.97 -26.07
N GLN A 64 3.11 21.01 -26.09
CA GLN A 64 1.71 21.20 -25.75
C GLN A 64 1.32 20.45 -24.47
N ILE A 65 0.32 20.94 -23.75
CA ILE A 65 -0.29 20.20 -22.65
C ILE A 65 -1.19 19.12 -23.23
N VAL A 66 -0.92 17.87 -22.87
CA VAL A 66 -1.73 16.71 -23.23
C VAL A 66 -2.56 16.29 -22.01
N HIS A 67 -3.86 16.15 -22.23
CA HIS A 67 -4.79 15.55 -21.28
C HIS A 67 -5.09 14.11 -21.72
N LYS A 68 -4.82 13.14 -20.85
CA LYS A 68 -5.01 11.72 -21.18
C LYS A 68 -5.34 10.91 -19.94
N ASP A 69 -6.39 10.11 -20.06
CA ASP A 69 -6.74 9.12 -19.05
C ASP A 69 -5.72 7.98 -19.07
N GLN A 70 -5.16 7.69 -17.89
CA GLN A 70 -4.30 6.55 -17.63
C GLN A 70 -5.06 5.60 -16.70
N ILE A 71 -5.01 4.30 -16.95
CA ILE A 71 -5.85 3.33 -16.26
C ILE A 71 -4.99 2.21 -15.66
N ILE A 72 -5.09 2.01 -14.35
CA ILE A 72 -4.64 0.79 -13.68
C ILE A 72 -5.82 -0.17 -13.61
N LYS A 73 -5.69 -1.34 -14.23
CA LYS A 73 -6.82 -2.29 -14.33
C LYS A 73 -6.82 -3.31 -13.21
N GLY A 74 -8.01 -3.64 -12.72
CA GLY A 74 -8.25 -4.83 -11.90
C GLY A 74 -7.58 -4.82 -10.53
N MET A 75 -7.48 -3.64 -9.90
CA MET A 75 -6.97 -3.48 -8.54
C MET A 75 -7.92 -4.10 -7.53
N ARG A 76 -7.36 -4.84 -6.57
CA ARG A 76 -8.10 -5.61 -5.56
C ARG A 76 -8.64 -4.67 -4.48
N ILE A 77 -9.90 -4.86 -4.07
CA ILE A 77 -10.41 -4.19 -2.86
C ILE A 77 -10.00 -5.00 -1.63
N LEU A 78 -9.41 -4.33 -0.64
CA LEU A 78 -9.14 -4.89 0.68
C LEU A 78 -10.21 -4.41 1.68
N GLY A 79 -10.86 -5.37 2.32
CA GLY A 79 -11.86 -5.14 3.35
C GLY A 79 -11.28 -5.19 4.77
N PRO A 80 -12.06 -4.70 5.76
CA PRO A 80 -13.41 -4.15 5.62
C PRO A 80 -13.42 -2.74 5.00
N VAL A 81 -14.63 -2.20 4.75
CA VAL A 81 -14.78 -0.79 4.34
C VAL A 81 -14.14 0.15 5.37
N ARG A 82 -13.60 1.28 4.89
CA ARG A 82 -12.93 2.29 5.72
C ARG A 82 -13.70 3.61 5.71
N LYS A 83 -13.20 4.59 6.46
CA LYS A 83 -13.75 5.94 6.50
C LYS A 83 -13.39 6.77 5.25
N GLU A 84 -12.31 6.41 4.59
CA GLU A 84 -11.77 7.13 3.43
C GLU A 84 -11.47 6.14 2.30
N ASN A 85 -11.61 6.59 1.05
CA ASN A 85 -11.16 5.86 -0.12
C ASN A 85 -9.64 6.03 -0.23
N GLN A 86 -8.91 4.94 -0.42
CA GLN A 86 -7.45 4.97 -0.50
C GLN A 86 -6.95 3.97 -1.53
N ILE A 87 -6.05 4.43 -2.38
CA ILE A 87 -5.45 3.66 -3.46
C ILE A 87 -3.95 3.61 -3.19
N GLU A 88 -3.43 2.41 -2.97
CA GLU A 88 -2.00 2.18 -2.73
C GLU A 88 -1.39 1.57 -4.00
N ILE A 89 -0.40 2.26 -4.57
CA ILE A 89 0.33 1.83 -5.77
C ILE A 89 1.85 1.83 -5.52
N SER A 90 2.63 1.22 -6.40
CA SER A 90 4.09 1.34 -6.36
C SER A 90 4.60 2.64 -7.02
N MET A 91 5.85 3.00 -6.74
CA MET A 91 6.49 4.15 -7.40
C MET A 91 6.65 3.92 -8.92
N THR A 92 6.86 2.69 -9.35
CA THR A 92 6.91 2.31 -10.77
C THR A 92 5.56 2.55 -11.46
N GLU A 93 4.45 2.22 -10.81
CA GLU A 93 3.12 2.53 -11.33
C GLU A 93 2.89 4.05 -11.41
N ALA A 94 3.24 4.80 -10.37
CA ALA A 94 3.13 6.27 -10.39
C ALA A 94 3.89 6.89 -11.58
N ARG A 95 5.10 6.38 -11.87
CA ARG A 95 5.89 6.79 -13.04
C ARG A 95 5.20 6.44 -14.35
N ALA A 96 4.63 5.25 -14.48
CA ALA A 96 3.91 4.82 -15.68
C ALA A 96 2.68 5.71 -15.96
N LEU A 97 1.99 6.16 -14.91
CA LEU A 97 0.87 7.10 -15.00
C LEU A 97 1.31 8.53 -15.35
N LYS A 98 2.60 8.85 -15.25
CA LYS A 98 3.12 10.23 -15.24
C LYS A 98 2.43 11.08 -14.16
N ALA A 99 2.12 10.46 -13.03
CA ALA A 99 1.43 11.08 -11.91
C ALA A 99 2.44 11.50 -10.83
N ASN A 100 2.21 12.65 -10.19
CA ASN A 100 2.91 13.01 -8.96
C ASN A 100 2.16 12.41 -7.77
N VAL A 101 2.55 11.21 -7.37
CA VAL A 101 1.90 10.46 -6.28
C VAL A 101 2.82 10.49 -5.06
N PRO A 102 2.40 11.08 -3.92
CA PRO A 102 3.26 11.20 -2.76
C PRO A 102 3.45 9.87 -2.04
N VAL A 103 4.63 9.67 -1.44
CA VAL A 103 4.88 8.56 -0.50
C VAL A 103 4.25 8.92 0.84
N ARG A 104 3.31 8.10 1.33
CA ARG A 104 2.51 8.40 2.55
C ARG A 104 2.26 7.16 3.40
N GLU A 105 1.97 7.38 4.67
CA GLU A 105 1.44 6.35 5.55
C GLU A 105 -0.06 6.13 5.28
N SER A 106 -0.51 4.89 5.41
CA SER A 106 -1.92 4.53 5.21
C SER A 106 -2.80 5.30 6.21
N GLY A 107 -3.75 6.09 5.69
CA GLY A 107 -4.58 7.03 6.44
C GLY A 107 -4.18 8.52 6.33
N ASP A 108 -2.96 8.83 5.87
CA ASP A 108 -2.52 10.21 5.59
C ASP A 108 -2.74 10.55 4.12
N LEU A 109 -3.94 11.07 3.82
CA LEU A 109 -4.40 11.30 2.45
C LEU A 109 -4.43 12.77 2.04
N GLU A 110 -4.09 13.70 2.94
CA GLU A 110 -4.19 15.12 2.62
C GLU A 110 -3.16 15.53 1.57
N GLY A 111 -3.60 16.16 0.48
CA GLY A 111 -2.75 16.45 -0.69
C GLY A 111 -2.28 15.21 -1.46
N SER A 112 -2.94 14.06 -1.30
CA SER A 112 -2.71 12.88 -2.13
C SER A 112 -3.37 13.01 -3.51
N CYS A 113 -2.99 12.14 -4.44
CA CYS A 113 -3.36 12.28 -5.84
C CYS A 113 -4.85 11.93 -6.07
N PRO A 114 -5.64 12.79 -6.75
CA PRO A 114 -7.03 12.50 -7.10
C PRO A 114 -7.12 11.44 -8.21
N VAL A 115 -8.18 10.63 -8.16
CA VAL A 115 -8.45 9.56 -9.12
C VAL A 115 -9.94 9.28 -9.24
N THR A 116 -10.35 8.60 -10.30
CA THR A 116 -11.68 8.01 -10.42
C THR A 116 -11.62 6.51 -10.22
N LEU A 117 -12.45 5.98 -9.34
CA LEU A 117 -12.70 4.55 -9.22
C LEU A 117 -13.74 4.14 -10.28
N TYR A 118 -13.41 3.13 -11.09
CA TYR A 118 -14.27 2.64 -12.17
C TYR A 118 -14.58 1.16 -11.96
N ASN A 119 -15.87 0.82 -12.01
CA ASN A 119 -16.29 -0.58 -12.04
C ASN A 119 -16.53 -1.03 -13.50
N PRO A 120 -15.63 -1.85 -14.09
CA PRO A 120 -15.76 -2.26 -15.49
C PRO A 120 -16.96 -3.19 -15.74
N LYS A 121 -17.59 -3.74 -14.71
CA LYS A 121 -18.74 -4.66 -14.86
C LYS A 121 -20.06 -3.94 -15.12
N ASN A 122 -20.23 -2.74 -14.58
CA ASN A 122 -21.48 -1.95 -14.71
C ASN A 122 -21.25 -0.52 -15.24
N GLY A 123 -20.00 -0.12 -15.47
CA GLY A 123 -19.65 1.18 -16.05
C GLY A 123 -19.68 2.36 -15.08
N LYS A 124 -19.97 2.13 -13.78
CA LYS A 124 -20.07 3.21 -12.79
C LYS A 124 -18.70 3.79 -12.44
N LYS A 125 -18.69 5.12 -12.22
CA LYS A 125 -17.52 5.93 -11.86
C LYS A 125 -17.77 6.71 -10.58
N PHE A 126 -16.82 6.64 -9.66
CA PHE A 126 -16.83 7.38 -8.39
C PHE A 126 -15.57 8.24 -8.33
N GLU A 127 -15.74 9.56 -8.29
CA GLU A 127 -14.63 10.52 -8.23
C GLU A 127 -14.09 10.62 -6.79
N CYS A 128 -12.76 10.54 -6.66
CA CYS A 128 -12.04 10.77 -5.42
C CYS A 128 -11.15 12.01 -5.59
N ASP A 129 -11.44 13.06 -4.82
CA ASP A 129 -10.67 14.32 -4.80
C ASP A 129 -9.27 14.15 -4.18
N LYS A 130 -9.07 13.07 -3.42
CA LYS A 130 -7.81 12.58 -2.88
C LYS A 130 -7.88 11.06 -2.70
N GLY A 131 -6.73 10.42 -2.50
CA GLY A 131 -6.69 9.04 -2.02
C GLY A 131 -5.57 8.18 -2.60
N MET A 132 -4.98 8.55 -3.75
CA MET A 132 -3.91 7.76 -4.36
C MET A 132 -2.54 8.13 -3.80
N ILE A 133 -1.85 7.14 -3.23
CA ILE A 133 -0.53 7.27 -2.58
C ILE A 133 0.42 6.14 -3.01
N VAL A 134 1.71 6.39 -2.89
CA VAL A 134 2.72 5.33 -2.82
C VAL A 134 2.85 4.92 -1.36
N ALA A 135 2.63 3.64 -1.04
CA ALA A 135 2.60 3.18 0.34
C ALA A 135 4.00 3.29 0.97
N LYS A 136 4.11 4.01 2.09
CA LYS A 136 5.34 4.06 2.89
C LYS A 136 5.48 2.74 3.66
N ARG A 137 6.62 2.08 3.52
CA ARG A 137 6.97 0.87 4.30
C ARG A 137 6.80 1.08 5.80
N HIS A 138 6.26 0.07 6.46
CA HIS A 138 5.94 0.12 7.89
C HIS A 138 5.96 -1.25 8.53
N ILE A 139 6.06 -1.29 9.86
CA ILE A 139 5.89 -2.50 10.66
C ILE A 139 4.68 -2.32 11.56
N HIS A 140 3.70 -3.21 11.40
CA HIS A 140 2.61 -3.37 12.36
C HIS A 140 3.10 -4.14 13.57
N MET A 141 2.76 -3.66 14.77
CA MET A 141 3.10 -4.29 16.04
C MET A 141 1.92 -4.23 17.00
N SER A 142 1.71 -5.30 17.77
CA SER A 142 0.89 -5.20 18.98
C SER A 142 1.60 -4.35 20.04
N ILE A 143 0.87 -3.93 21.08
CA ILE A 143 1.49 -3.23 22.23
C ILE A 143 2.62 -4.08 22.84
N GLU A 144 2.41 -5.39 22.92
CA GLU A 144 3.37 -6.31 23.52
C GLU A 144 4.59 -6.52 22.60
N ASP A 145 4.40 -6.59 21.28
CA ASP A 145 5.50 -6.62 20.33
C ASP A 145 6.36 -5.34 20.44
N ALA A 146 5.73 -4.17 20.48
CA ALA A 146 6.45 -2.91 20.59
C ALA A 146 7.34 -2.85 21.85
N ARG A 147 6.81 -3.31 23.00
CA ARG A 147 7.58 -3.48 24.24
C ARG A 147 8.74 -4.45 24.07
N ASN A 148 8.48 -5.60 23.44
CA ASN A 148 9.48 -6.62 23.18
C ASN A 148 10.60 -6.13 22.26
N PHE A 149 10.31 -5.31 21.27
CA PHE A 149 11.31 -4.71 20.37
C PHE A 149 11.93 -3.43 20.92
N HIS A 150 11.46 -2.94 22.08
CA HIS A 150 11.87 -1.67 22.69
C HIS A 150 11.69 -0.46 21.77
N VAL A 151 10.57 -0.43 21.04
CA VAL A 151 10.15 0.66 20.15
C VAL A 151 8.78 1.17 20.55
N LYS A 152 8.42 2.37 20.09
CA LYS A 152 7.09 2.97 20.28
C LYS A 152 6.45 3.33 18.93
N ASN A 153 5.14 3.55 18.97
CA ASN A 153 4.41 4.05 17.80
C ASN A 153 5.04 5.34 17.27
N GLY A 154 5.25 5.41 15.96
CA GLY A 154 5.87 6.56 15.31
C GLY A 154 7.40 6.53 15.26
N ASP A 155 8.06 5.55 15.90
CA ASP A 155 9.51 5.40 15.76
C ASP A 155 9.88 5.05 14.31
N ILE A 156 11.02 5.57 13.87
CA ILE A 156 11.59 5.27 12.56
C ILE A 156 12.81 4.37 12.77
N VAL A 157 12.81 3.21 12.11
CA VAL A 157 13.86 2.19 12.24
C VAL A 157 14.45 1.79 10.89
N ALA A 158 15.61 1.13 10.94
CA ALA A 158 16.18 0.43 9.81
C ALA A 158 15.94 -1.08 9.94
N VAL A 159 15.55 -1.71 8.84
CA VAL A 159 15.27 -3.16 8.79
C VAL A 159 16.24 -3.84 7.86
N LYS A 160 17.02 -4.77 8.40
CA LYS A 160 17.83 -5.70 7.60
C LYS A 160 16.95 -6.84 7.12
N ILE A 161 16.92 -7.05 5.81
CA ILE A 161 16.26 -8.18 5.14
C ILE A 161 17.34 -9.04 4.51
N ILE A 162 17.35 -10.32 4.85
CA ILE A 162 18.32 -11.28 4.32
C ILE A 162 17.64 -12.08 3.22
N SER A 163 18.08 -11.88 1.99
CA SER A 163 17.59 -12.61 0.82
C SER A 163 18.48 -13.79 0.47
N SER A 164 17.86 -14.91 0.11
CA SER A 164 18.55 -16.11 -0.37
C SER A 164 19.19 -15.96 -1.75
N ASN A 165 18.75 -14.97 -2.55
CA ASN A 165 19.24 -14.75 -3.92
C ASN A 165 20.29 -13.63 -4.04
N GLY A 166 20.91 -13.23 -2.93
CA GLY A 166 21.99 -12.23 -2.93
C GLY A 166 21.52 -10.77 -2.94
N ARG A 167 20.20 -10.51 -2.96
CA ARG A 167 19.63 -9.15 -2.87
C ARG A 167 19.32 -8.70 -1.43
N SER A 168 20.14 -9.09 -0.47
CA SER A 168 19.95 -8.61 0.92
C SER A 168 20.10 -7.09 0.99
N ALA A 169 19.29 -6.42 1.81
CA ALA A 169 19.35 -4.96 1.95
C ALA A 169 19.02 -4.52 3.39
N ILE A 170 19.37 -3.27 3.70
CA ILE A 170 18.87 -2.56 4.87
C ILE A 170 17.96 -1.44 4.36
N LEU A 171 16.67 -1.50 4.74
CA LEU A 171 15.70 -0.46 4.42
C LEU A 171 15.59 0.50 5.61
N GLY A 172 16.06 1.73 5.45
CA GLY A 172 15.92 2.81 6.45
C GLY A 172 14.47 3.29 6.57
N ASP A 173 14.21 4.43 7.21
CA ASP A 173 12.92 5.15 7.17
C ASP A 173 11.63 4.30 7.36
N THR A 174 11.73 3.17 8.07
CA THR A 174 10.60 2.25 8.25
C THR A 174 9.85 2.65 9.51
N ILE A 175 8.57 3.00 9.36
CA ILE A 175 7.76 3.49 10.48
C ILE A 175 7.18 2.34 11.31
N ILE A 176 7.25 2.46 12.64
CA ILE A 176 6.59 1.55 13.57
C ILE A 176 5.15 2.02 13.81
N ARG A 177 4.18 1.12 13.59
CA ARG A 177 2.77 1.34 13.85
C ARG A 177 2.29 0.38 14.94
N VAL A 178 1.84 0.90 16.06
CA VAL A 178 1.40 0.10 17.21
C VAL A 178 -0.11 0.21 17.40
N SER A 179 -0.77 -0.93 17.53
CA SER A 179 -2.20 -1.03 17.85
C SER A 179 -2.49 -2.35 18.52
N GLU A 180 -3.50 -2.40 19.39
CA GLU A 180 -3.98 -3.66 19.99
C GLU A 180 -4.53 -4.63 18.94
N ASN A 181 -4.94 -4.11 17.78
CA ASN A 181 -5.53 -4.89 16.68
C ASN A 181 -4.52 -5.33 15.61
N TYR A 182 -3.22 -5.11 15.83
CA TYR A 182 -2.17 -5.46 14.87
C TYR A 182 -1.50 -6.79 15.20
N ALA A 183 -1.12 -7.50 14.13
CA ALA A 183 -0.20 -8.62 14.21
C ALA A 183 1.18 -8.19 13.68
N LEU A 184 2.24 -8.74 14.26
CA LEU A 184 3.62 -8.40 13.92
C LEU A 184 3.94 -8.77 12.46
N ALA A 185 4.05 -7.75 11.60
CA ALA A 185 4.46 -7.92 10.21
C ALA A 185 4.98 -6.60 9.62
N MET A 186 6.01 -6.68 8.78
CA MET A 186 6.46 -5.57 7.94
C MET A 186 5.76 -5.61 6.59
N HIS A 187 5.24 -4.47 6.15
CA HIS A 187 4.65 -4.32 4.83
C HIS A 187 5.54 -3.43 3.97
N ILE A 188 5.89 -3.93 2.78
CA ILE A 188 6.62 -3.22 1.72
C ILE A 188 5.89 -3.35 0.40
N ASP A 189 6.04 -2.38 -0.50
CA ASP A 189 5.41 -2.47 -1.82
C ASP A 189 6.13 -3.47 -2.75
N THR A 190 5.64 -3.62 -3.98
CA THR A 190 6.25 -4.53 -4.97
C THR A 190 7.64 -4.08 -5.43
N ASP A 191 7.91 -2.78 -5.48
CA ASP A 191 9.21 -2.25 -5.93
C ASP A 191 10.27 -2.54 -4.86
N GLU A 192 9.95 -2.26 -3.60
CA GLU A 192 10.78 -2.57 -2.42
C GLU A 192 10.99 -4.07 -2.27
N SER A 193 9.93 -4.88 -2.43
CA SER A 193 10.01 -6.33 -2.39
C SER A 193 10.94 -6.89 -3.48
N ASN A 194 10.81 -6.42 -4.71
CA ASN A 194 11.70 -6.80 -5.81
C ASN A 194 13.15 -6.38 -5.54
N ALA A 195 13.36 -5.22 -4.91
CA ALA A 195 14.69 -4.74 -4.54
C ALA A 195 15.41 -5.67 -3.57
N VAL A 196 14.66 -6.33 -2.68
CA VAL A 196 15.16 -7.28 -1.67
C VAL A 196 15.03 -8.75 -2.10
N GLY A 197 14.87 -9.02 -3.40
CA GLY A 197 14.87 -10.38 -3.93
C GLY A 197 13.55 -11.13 -3.85
N GLY A 198 12.45 -10.41 -3.63
CA GLY A 198 11.10 -10.95 -3.53
C GLY A 198 10.80 -11.42 -2.11
N ALA A 199 10.10 -10.59 -1.34
CA ALA A 199 9.52 -10.97 -0.06
C ALA A 199 8.42 -12.01 -0.30
N SER A 200 8.84 -13.28 -0.33
CA SER A 200 8.02 -14.47 -0.46
C SER A 200 7.81 -15.13 0.91
N ILE A 201 7.06 -16.23 0.96
CA ILE A 201 6.77 -16.94 2.21
C ILE A 201 8.08 -17.26 2.95
N GLY A 202 8.20 -16.81 4.19
CA GLY A 202 9.35 -17.09 5.06
C GLY A 202 10.49 -16.06 5.00
N VAL A 203 10.31 -14.92 4.29
CA VAL A 203 11.28 -13.81 4.37
C VAL A 203 11.12 -13.07 5.70
N GLU A 204 12.22 -13.00 6.45
CA GLU A 204 12.29 -12.35 7.75
C GLU A 204 13.05 -11.02 7.70
N GLY A 205 12.56 -10.06 8.49
CA GLY A 205 13.19 -8.78 8.75
C GLY A 205 13.71 -8.69 10.19
N TYR A 206 14.78 -7.92 10.37
CA TYR A 206 15.38 -7.64 11.67
C TYR A 206 15.59 -6.14 11.85
N ILE A 207 15.10 -5.56 12.94
CA ILE A 207 15.48 -4.18 13.30
C ILE A 207 16.98 -4.14 13.59
N VAL A 208 17.67 -3.18 12.99
CA VAL A 208 19.10 -2.96 13.16
C VAL A 208 19.38 -1.49 13.47
N LYS A 209 20.44 -1.24 14.23
CA LYS A 209 21.02 0.10 14.32
C LYS A 209 21.89 0.34 13.09
N VAL A 210 21.71 1.48 12.44
CA VAL A 210 22.57 1.95 11.37
C VAL A 210 23.34 3.14 11.97
N GLU A 211 24.66 3.03 12.01
CA GLU A 211 25.51 4.17 12.33
C GLU A 211 25.54 5.07 11.10
N VAL A 212 25.29 6.36 11.30
CA VAL A 212 25.37 7.41 10.26
C VAL A 212 26.76 7.99 10.26
#